data_AF-A0A1I4REM5-F1
#
_entry.id   AF-A0A1I4REM5-F1
#
_cell.length_a   1.000
_cell.length_b   1.000
_cell.length_c   1.000
_cell.angle_alpha   90.00
_cell.angle_beta   90.00
_cell.angle_gamma   90.00
#
_symmetry.space_group_name_H-M   'P 1'
#
loop_
_entity.id
_entity.type
_entity.pdbx_description
1 polymer ?
#
loop_
_entity_poly.entity_id
_entity_poly.type
_entity_poly.pdbx_seq_one_letter_code
_entity_poly.pdbx_strand_id
1 'polypeptide(L)' 'MPDTPDQCDITIAQYTVGQRYTPQLLQEVRALANGAPVRVTGPRHASDRKRVPRRISLLTNADNIIVSIQCG' A
#
# COMPACT_ATOMS: atom_id res chain seq x y z
N MET A 1 -16.50 1.57 -21.38
CA MET A 1 -15.14 1.91 -21.86
C MET A 1 -14.29 2.05 -20.60
N PRO A 2 -13.21 1.28 -20.48
CA PRO A 2 -12.70 0.78 -19.19
C PRO A 2 -12.09 1.93 -18.38
N ASP A 3 -11.96 1.94 -17.05
CA ASP A 3 -12.34 1.02 -15.98
C ASP A 3 -12.10 1.84 -14.69
N THR A 4 -13.07 1.89 -13.79
CA THR A 4 -12.96 2.32 -12.37
C THR A 4 -11.94 3.43 -11.99
N PRO A 5 -12.31 4.73 -11.97
CA PRO A 5 -11.49 5.80 -11.39
C PRO A 5 -11.41 5.77 -9.85
N ASP A 6 -11.72 4.64 -9.21
CA ASP A 6 -11.81 4.50 -7.75
C ASP A 6 -10.93 3.38 -7.17
N GLN A 7 -10.15 2.69 -8.01
CA GLN A 7 -9.14 1.75 -7.54
C GLN A 7 -7.80 2.47 -7.40
N CYS A 8 -7.14 2.31 -6.25
CA CYS A 8 -5.78 2.82 -6.15
C CYS A 8 -4.83 2.12 -7.12
N ASP A 9 -3.81 2.86 -7.55
CA ASP A 9 -2.82 2.33 -8.49
C ASP A 9 -1.79 1.49 -7.71
N ILE A 10 -2.02 0.18 -7.56
CA ILE A 10 -1.06 -0.70 -6.86
C ILE A 10 0.27 -0.83 -7.62
N THR A 11 0.28 -0.53 -8.93
CA THR A 11 1.45 -0.64 -9.79
C THR A 11 2.57 0.28 -9.32
N ILE A 12 2.23 1.47 -8.80
CA ILE A 12 3.19 2.42 -8.24
C ILE A 12 3.90 1.90 -6.99
N ALA A 13 3.40 0.85 -6.35
CA ALA A 13 4.01 0.26 -5.17
C ALA A 13 4.59 -1.15 -5.45
N GLN A 14 4.31 -1.77 -6.60
CA GLN A 14 4.72 -3.16 -6.89
C GLN A 14 6.23 -3.39 -6.76
N TYR A 15 7.05 -2.39 -7.08
CA TYR A 15 8.51 -2.45 -6.93
C TYR A 15 8.97 -2.65 -5.48
N THR A 16 8.11 -2.36 -4.51
CA THR A 16 8.40 -2.46 -3.09
C THR A 16 8.21 -3.87 -2.53
N VAL A 17 7.53 -4.76 -3.28
CA VAL A 17 7.36 -6.16 -2.87
C VAL A 17 8.73 -6.84 -2.79
N GLY A 18 8.99 -7.52 -1.68
CA GLY A 18 10.29 -8.13 -1.35
C GLY A 18 11.26 -7.18 -0.65
N GLN A 19 10.96 -5.88 -0.56
CA GLN A 19 11.78 -4.93 0.17
C GLN A 19 11.35 -4.80 1.64
N ARG A 20 12.31 -4.43 2.49
CA ARG A 20 12.01 -4.09 3.88
C ARG A 20 11.27 -2.77 3.92
N TYR A 21 10.15 -2.75 4.63
CA TYR A 21 9.40 -1.53 4.90
C TYR A 21 10.28 -0.52 5.62
N THR A 22 10.41 0.66 5.01
CA THR A 22 11.06 1.83 5.59
C THR A 22 10.12 3.03 5.51
N PRO A 23 10.23 3.99 6.45
CA PRO A 23 9.43 5.21 6.39
C PRO A 23 9.71 6.07 5.14
N GLN A 24 10.91 5.96 4.56
CA GLN A 24 11.28 6.62 3.30
C GLN A 24 10.50 6.04 2.12
N LEU A 25 10.48 4.71 2.01
CA LEU A 25 9.75 4.01 0.96
C LEU A 25 8.23 4.26 1.06
N LEU A 26 7.69 4.40 2.28
CA LEU A 26 6.30 4.84 2.47
C LEU A 26 6.04 6.24 1.91
N GLN A 27 6.96 7.19 2.15
CA GLN A 27 6.82 8.56 1.64
C GLN A 27 6.93 8.60 0.12
N GLU A 28 7.83 7.81 -0.47
CA GLU A 28 7.95 7.67 -1.93
C GLU A 28 6.66 7.14 -2.53
N VAL A 29 6.14 6.03 -2.01
CA VAL A 29 4.86 5.46 -2.48
C VAL A 29 3.73 6.47 -2.29
N ARG A 30 3.72 7.24 -1.19
CA ARG A 30 2.71 8.28 -0.95
C ARG A 30 2.83 9.47 -1.90
N ALA A 31 4.05 9.85 -2.29
CA ALA A 31 4.29 10.88 -3.29
C ALA A 31 3.84 10.41 -4.69
N LEU A 32 4.12 9.15 -5.03
CA LEU A 32 3.68 8.53 -6.28
C LEU A 32 2.16 8.30 -6.32
N ALA A 33 1.54 8.08 -5.16
CA ALA A 33 0.11 7.80 -5.04
C ALA A 33 -0.78 9.04 -5.29
N ASN A 34 -0.21 10.20 -5.62
CA ASN A 34 -0.93 11.41 -6.03
C ASN A 34 -2.13 11.76 -5.13
N GLY A 35 -1.92 11.73 -3.80
CA GLY A 35 -2.94 12.03 -2.81
C GLY A 35 -3.75 10.84 -2.30
N ALA A 36 -3.52 9.62 -2.82
CA ALA A 36 -4.12 8.41 -2.26
C ALA A 36 -3.52 8.09 -0.87
N PRO A 37 -4.34 7.73 0.13
CA PRO A 37 -3.83 7.34 1.43
C PRO A 37 -3.04 6.04 1.32
N VAL A 38 -1.82 6.02 1.83
CA VAL A 38 -0.98 4.81 1.90
C VAL A 38 -0.85 4.39 3.35
N ARG A 39 -1.12 3.12 3.64
CA ARG A 39 -1.02 2.55 4.99
C ARG A 39 -0.25 1.24 4.93
N VAL A 40 0.48 0.95 6.00
CA VAL A 40 1.11 -0.35 6.18
C VAL A 40 0.23 -1.21 7.09
N THR A 41 0.08 -2.46 6.69
CA THR A 41 -0.72 -3.51 7.32
C THR A 41 0.17 -4.71 7.52
N GLY A 42 -0.04 -5.49 8.58
CA GLY A 42 0.78 -6.69 8.82
C GLY A 42 0.67 -7.15 10.27
N PRO A 43 1.42 -8.21 10.66
CA PRO A 43 1.38 -8.72 12.03
C PRO A 43 1.86 -7.69 13.06
N ARG A 44 2.66 -6.71 12.65
CA ARG A 44 3.14 -5.59 13.48
C ARG A 44 2.31 -4.31 13.34
N HIS A 45 1.33 -4.28 12.42
CA HIS A 45 0.57 -3.09 12.10
C HIS A 45 -0.93 -3.39 12.07
N ALA A 46 -1.68 -2.73 12.96
CA ALA A 46 -3.13 -2.87 13.02
C ALA A 46 -3.75 -2.62 11.64
N SER A 47 -4.47 -3.61 11.13
CA SER A 47 -5.28 -3.47 9.92
C SER A 47 -6.69 -3.07 10.34
N ASP A 48 -7.19 -1.97 9.79
CA ASP A 48 -8.55 -1.52 10.03
C ASP A 48 -9.46 -2.03 8.90
N ARG A 49 -10.64 -2.54 9.23
CA ARG A 49 -11.59 -3.08 8.23
C ARG A 49 -12.35 -2.00 7.45
N LYS A 50 -12.07 -0.72 7.68
CA LYS A 50 -12.68 0.39 6.95
C LYS A 50 -12.24 0.35 5.50
N ARG A 51 -13.18 0.01 4.63
CA ARG A 51 -13.00 0.00 3.18
C ARG A 51 -12.82 1.43 2.68
N VAL A 52 -11.61 1.76 2.26
CA VAL A 52 -11.25 3.01 1.60
C VAL A 52 -10.74 2.62 0.22
N PRO A 53 -11.57 2.67 -0.83
CA PRO A 53 -11.26 2.09 -2.14
C PRO A 53 -10.00 2.70 -2.79
N ARG A 54 -9.70 3.96 -2.48
CA ARG A 54 -8.47 4.64 -2.90
C ARG A 54 -7.25 4.41 -2.00
N ARG A 55 -7.34 3.59 -0.95
CA ARG A 55 -6.22 3.38 -0.01
C ARG A 55 -5.32 2.25 -0.47
N ILE A 56 -4.03 2.54 -0.58
CA ILE A 56 -2.99 1.55 -0.81
C ILE A 56 -2.57 0.97 0.54
N SER A 57 -2.84 -0.31 0.73
CA SER A 57 -2.46 -1.09 1.91
C SER A 57 -1.23 -1.94 1.56
N LEU A 58 -0.06 -1.57 2.10
CA LEU A 58 1.18 -2.33 1.98
C LEU A 58 1.17 -3.44 3.04
N LEU A 59 1.07 -4.70 2.64
CA LEU A 59 1.09 -5.84 3.55
C LEU A 59 2.53 -6.25 3.82
N THR A 60 2.93 -6.19 5.09
CA THR A 60 4.23 -6.66 5.56
C THR A 60 4.12 -8.00 6.30
N ASN A 61 5.19 -8.78 6.27
CA ASN A 61 5.33 -9.98 7.09
C ASN A 61 5.92 -9.65 8.49
N ALA A 62 6.20 -10.69 9.28
CA ALA A 62 6.78 -10.55 10.64
C ALA A 62 8.18 -9.88 10.65
N ASP A 63 8.91 -9.96 9.55
CA ASP A 63 10.23 -9.37 9.35
C ASP A 63 10.20 -7.92 8.85
N ASN A 64 9.00 -7.32 8.75
CA ASN A 64 8.75 -6.03 8.10
C ASN A 64 9.10 -6.02 6.61
N ILE A 65 9.08 -7.15 5.91
CA ILE A 65 9.21 -7.23 4.45
C ILE A 65 7.84 -7.07 3.81
N ILE A 66 7.72 -6.23 2.80
CA ILE A 66 6.49 -6.04 2.03
C ILE A 66 6.27 -7.30 1.18
N VAL A 67 5.20 -8.03 1.43
CA VAL A 67 4.88 -9.28 0.74
C VAL A 67 3.72 -9.13 -0.24
N SER A 68 2.87 -8.13 -0.06
CA SER A 68 1.73 -7.90 -0.92
C SER A 68 1.25 -6.46 -0.82
N ILE A 69 0.45 -6.02 -1.80
CA ILE A 69 -0.13 -4.69 -1.87
C ILE A 69 -1.59 -4.87 -2.23
N GLN A 70 -2.46 -4.22 -1.49
CA GLN A 70 -3.90 -4.31 -1.67
C GLN A 70 -4.52 -2.92 -1.76
N CYS A 71 -5.56 -2.80 -2.58
CA CYS A 71 -6.42 -1.64 -2.60
C CYS A 71 -7.68 -1.90 -1.77
N GLY A 72 -7.95 -1.03 -0.80
CA GLY A 72 -9.16 -1.14 0.04
C GLY A 72 -8.95 -0.89 1.52
#